data_AF-A0A2N4YRR4-F1
#
_entry.id   AF-A0A2N4YRR4-F1
#
_cell.length_a   1.000
_cell.length_b   1.000
_cell.length_c   1.000
_cell.angle_alpha   90.00
_cell.angle_beta   90.00
_cell.angle_gamma   90.00
#
_symmetry.space_group_name_H-M   'P 1'
#
loop_
_entity.id
_entity.type
_entity.pdbx_description
1 polymer ?
#
loop_
_entity_poly.entity_id
_entity_poly.type
_entity_poly.pdbx_seq_one_letter_code
_entity_poly.pdbx_strand_id
1 'polypeptide(L)'
;CAASPMVASQLARHPLLLDELLDPNTLYQPTATDAYRDELRQYLLRVPEEDEEQQLEALRQFKQAQQLHIAAADIAGTLPVMKVSDHLTWLAEAILDAVVQQAWGQMVARYGQPTHLHDRQGRGFAVVGYGKLGGWELGYSSDLDLVFLHDCPAEVMTDGEREIDGRQFYLRLAQRIMHLFSTRTSSGILYEVDARLRPSGAAGMLVTTADAFADYQQNEAWTWEHQALVRARVVYGDPALQARFDAIRRDILTTPREGTTLQTEVREMREKMRAHLGNKHPDRFDIKADAGGITDIEFITQYLVLRYASDKPKLTRWSDNVRILELLAQNDIMDEEEARALTHAYTT
;
A
#
# COMPACT_ATOMS: atom_id res chain seq x y z
N CYS A 1 -13.86 23.74 -10.60
CA CYS A 1 -15.19 23.24 -11.02
C CYS A 1 -15.34 23.09 -12.54
N ALA A 2 -15.11 24.14 -13.35
CA ALA A 2 -15.26 24.04 -14.81
C ALA A 2 -14.35 22.97 -15.45
N ALA A 3 -13.11 22.85 -14.97
CA ALA A 3 -12.13 21.92 -15.52
C ALA A 3 -12.25 20.46 -15.02
N SER A 4 -12.94 20.21 -13.90
CA SER A 4 -13.02 18.86 -13.32
C SER A 4 -14.30 18.65 -12.51
N PRO A 5 -15.18 17.72 -12.93
CA PRO A 5 -16.37 17.35 -12.16
C PRO A 5 -16.01 16.61 -10.86
N MET A 6 -14.85 15.96 -10.79
CA MET A 6 -14.34 15.32 -9.58
C MET A 6 -14.11 16.36 -8.48
N VAL A 7 -13.34 17.41 -8.79
CA VAL A 7 -13.08 18.51 -7.85
C VAL A 7 -14.38 19.23 -7.47
N ALA A 8 -15.28 19.45 -8.43
CA ALA A 8 -16.58 20.07 -8.16
C ALA A 8 -17.40 19.23 -7.14
N SER A 9 -17.44 17.91 -7.32
CA SER A 9 -18.13 16.99 -6.43
C SER A 9 -17.46 16.92 -5.05
N GLN A 10 -16.13 16.97 -5.00
CA GLN A 10 -15.36 16.97 -3.76
C GLN A 10 -15.66 18.22 -2.92
N LEU A 11 -15.59 19.42 -3.51
CA LEU A 11 -15.89 20.69 -2.84
C LEU A 11 -17.36 20.75 -2.38
N ALA A 12 -18.29 20.22 -3.19
CA ALA A 12 -19.70 20.15 -2.81
C ALA A 12 -19.95 19.20 -1.62
N ARG A 13 -19.19 18.10 -1.54
CA ARG A 13 -19.29 17.11 -0.45
C ARG A 13 -18.57 17.58 0.81
N HIS A 14 -17.46 18.30 0.67
CA HIS A 14 -16.62 18.77 1.76
C HIS A 14 -16.41 20.29 1.68
N PRO A 15 -17.41 21.11 2.07
CA PRO A 15 -17.31 22.58 1.96
C PRO A 15 -16.19 23.21 2.79
N LEU A 16 -15.64 22.51 3.79
CA LEU A 16 -14.46 22.96 4.55
C LEU A 16 -13.25 23.22 3.63
N LEU A 17 -13.18 22.54 2.50
CA LEU A 17 -12.10 22.69 1.51
C LEU A 17 -12.13 24.03 0.78
N LEU A 18 -13.17 24.85 0.97
CA LEU A 18 -13.17 26.21 0.46
C LEU A 18 -12.08 27.08 1.11
N ASP A 19 -11.59 26.71 2.29
CA ASP A 19 -10.46 27.38 2.96
C ASP A 19 -9.17 27.25 2.11
N GLU A 20 -8.94 26.09 1.48
CA GLU A 20 -7.80 25.84 0.59
C GLU A 20 -7.82 26.74 -0.67
N LEU A 21 -8.97 27.33 -1.01
CA LEU A 21 -9.10 28.22 -2.17
C LEU A 21 -8.69 29.67 -1.86
N LEU A 22 -8.41 30.00 -0.59
CA LEU A 22 -8.06 31.35 -0.16
C LEU A 22 -6.61 31.72 -0.48
N ASP A 23 -5.70 30.74 -0.54
CA ASP A 23 -4.30 30.94 -0.93
C ASP A 23 -3.94 30.16 -2.21
N PRO A 24 -3.91 30.84 -3.37
CA PRO A 24 -3.50 30.22 -4.62
C PRO A 24 -2.07 29.65 -4.60
N ASN A 25 -1.18 30.13 -3.73
CA ASN A 25 0.21 29.67 -3.69
C ASN A 25 0.31 28.24 -3.18
N THR A 26 -0.53 27.85 -2.23
CA THR A 26 -0.57 26.48 -1.68
C THR A 26 -1.45 25.57 -2.53
N LEU A 27 -2.57 26.07 -3.07
CA LEU A 27 -3.53 25.26 -3.83
C LEU A 27 -2.92 24.55 -5.04
N TYR A 28 -2.01 25.21 -5.77
CA TYR A 28 -1.40 24.68 -6.99
C TYR A 28 0.01 24.12 -6.79
N GLN A 29 0.50 24.11 -5.54
CA GLN A 29 1.80 23.56 -5.16
C GLN A 29 1.59 22.45 -4.15
N PRO A 30 1.54 21.18 -4.61
CA PRO A 30 1.38 20.04 -3.71
C PRO A 30 2.52 20.00 -2.68
N THR A 31 2.19 19.48 -1.51
CA THR A 31 3.16 19.19 -0.44
C THR A 31 4.36 18.43 -1.00
N ALA A 32 5.57 18.84 -0.62
CA ALA A 32 6.79 18.13 -0.98
C ALA A 32 6.71 16.66 -0.52
N THR A 33 7.24 15.74 -1.31
CA THR A 33 7.04 14.29 -1.11
C THR A 33 7.55 13.78 0.24
N ASP A 34 8.56 14.44 0.80
CA ASP A 34 9.15 14.16 2.12
C ASP A 34 8.46 14.89 3.28
N ALA A 35 7.57 15.86 3.00
CA ALA A 35 6.94 16.72 4.01
C ALA A 35 5.55 16.26 4.46
N TYR A 36 4.91 15.28 3.80
CA TYR A 36 3.55 14.83 4.14
C TYR A 36 3.37 14.43 5.61
N ARG A 37 4.38 13.78 6.22
CA ARG A 37 4.34 13.39 7.64
C ARG A 37 4.41 14.60 8.56
N ASP A 38 5.25 15.56 8.23
CA ASP A 38 5.46 16.76 9.05
C ASP A 38 4.26 17.71 8.96
N GLU A 39 3.71 17.90 7.76
CA GLU A 39 2.45 18.63 7.54
C GLU A 39 1.28 17.98 8.28
N LEU A 40 1.17 16.65 8.25
CA LEU A 40 0.12 15.95 8.98
C LEU A 40 0.28 16.13 10.49
N ARG A 41 1.50 16.00 11.03
CA ARG A 41 1.76 16.27 12.46
C ARG A 41 1.37 17.69 12.83
N GLN A 42 1.75 18.68 12.03
CA GLN A 42 1.39 20.08 12.26
C GLN A 42 -0.13 20.28 12.24
N TYR A 43 -0.84 19.65 11.31
CA TYR A 43 -2.29 19.70 11.22
C TYR A 43 -2.98 19.13 12.47
N LEU A 44 -2.41 18.08 13.07
CA LEU A 44 -2.94 17.40 14.26
C LEU A 44 -2.61 18.11 15.58
N LEU A 45 -1.67 19.05 15.63
CA LEU A 45 -1.28 19.76 16.88
C LEU A 45 -2.44 20.49 17.57
N ARG A 46 -3.44 20.91 16.79
CA ARG A 46 -4.63 21.62 17.31
C ARG A 46 -5.74 20.67 17.80
N VAL A 47 -5.55 19.36 17.66
CA VAL A 47 -6.57 18.34 17.92
C VAL A 47 -6.22 17.65 19.25
N PRO A 48 -7.17 17.56 20.22
CA PRO A 48 -6.92 16.87 21.48
C PRO A 48 -6.54 15.40 21.25
N GLU A 49 -5.45 14.93 21.86
CA GLU A 49 -4.96 13.54 21.66
C GLU A 49 -5.93 12.48 22.21
N GLU A 50 -6.68 12.81 23.27
CA GLU A 50 -7.62 11.89 23.91
C GLU A 50 -8.98 11.80 23.20
N ASP A 51 -9.27 12.72 22.26
CA ASP A 51 -10.54 12.74 21.52
C ASP A 51 -10.40 12.01 20.18
N GLU A 52 -10.70 10.71 20.20
CA GLU A 52 -10.65 9.86 19.01
C GLU A 52 -11.50 10.38 17.85
N GLU A 53 -12.69 10.91 18.11
CA GLU A 53 -13.59 11.36 17.06
C GLU A 53 -12.99 12.55 16.32
N GLN A 54 -12.44 13.52 17.06
CA GLN A 54 -11.75 14.67 16.47
C GLN A 54 -10.48 14.27 15.73
N GLN A 55 -9.68 13.34 16.26
CA GLN A 55 -8.49 12.82 15.58
C GLN A 55 -8.85 12.16 14.24
N LEU A 56 -9.90 11.34 14.23
CA LEU A 56 -10.39 10.67 13.03
C LEU A 56 -10.92 11.67 12.00
N GLU A 57 -11.67 12.67 12.43
CA GLU A 57 -12.17 13.72 11.56
C GLU A 57 -11.01 14.54 10.97
N ALA A 58 -10.01 14.91 11.77
CA ALA A 58 -8.85 15.66 11.31
C ALA A 58 -8.03 14.90 10.25
N LEU A 59 -7.80 13.59 10.42
CA LEU A 59 -7.13 12.75 9.41
C LEU A 59 -7.89 12.75 8.06
N ARG A 60 -9.22 12.71 8.10
CA ARG A 60 -10.07 12.75 6.90
C ARG A 60 -10.01 14.10 6.22
N GLN A 61 -10.08 15.19 6.99
CA GLN A 61 -9.95 16.54 6.46
C GLN A 61 -8.60 16.76 5.79
N PHE A 62 -7.51 16.35 6.45
CA PHE A 62 -6.16 16.43 5.89
C PHE A 62 -6.07 15.66 4.57
N LYS A 63 -6.57 14.41 4.53
CA LYS A 63 -6.61 13.63 3.28
C LYS A 63 -7.34 14.38 2.17
N GLN A 64 -8.52 14.93 2.45
CA GLN A 64 -9.34 15.63 1.46
C GLN A 64 -8.63 16.90 0.93
N ALA A 65 -8.00 17.67 1.81
CA ALA A 65 -7.22 18.86 1.45
C ALA A 65 -6.04 18.49 0.54
N GLN A 66 -5.26 17.48 0.93
CA GLN A 66 -4.11 17.04 0.12
C GLN A 66 -4.54 16.46 -1.23
N GLN A 67 -5.63 15.71 -1.30
CA GLN A 67 -6.18 15.23 -2.58
C GLN A 67 -6.66 16.38 -3.47
N LEU A 68 -7.22 17.44 -2.88
CA LEU A 68 -7.58 18.66 -3.62
C LEU A 68 -6.34 19.35 -4.19
N HIS A 69 -5.27 19.52 -3.41
CA HIS A 69 -4.02 20.13 -3.89
C HIS A 69 -3.38 19.34 -5.02
N ILE A 70 -3.32 18.00 -4.88
CA ILE A 70 -2.80 17.11 -5.94
C ILE A 70 -3.64 17.26 -7.21
N ALA A 71 -4.97 17.22 -7.10
CA ALA A 71 -5.88 17.35 -8.24
C ALA A 71 -5.82 18.75 -8.88
N ALA A 72 -5.73 19.81 -8.08
CA ALA A 72 -5.65 21.18 -8.56
C ALA A 72 -4.33 21.41 -9.33
N ALA A 73 -3.22 20.88 -8.83
CA ALA A 73 -1.92 20.98 -9.49
C ALA A 73 -1.85 20.16 -10.79
N ASP A 74 -2.44 18.97 -10.81
CA ASP A 74 -2.61 18.13 -12.00
C ASP A 74 -3.42 18.88 -13.08
N ILE A 75 -4.60 19.41 -12.71
CA ILE A 75 -5.47 20.19 -13.60
C ILE A 75 -4.77 21.47 -14.12
N ALA A 76 -3.99 22.13 -13.28
CA ALA A 76 -3.24 23.34 -13.64
C ALA A 76 -1.97 23.05 -14.45
N GLY A 77 -1.56 21.79 -14.59
CA GLY A 77 -0.33 21.37 -15.24
C GLY A 77 0.94 21.71 -14.45
N THR A 78 0.83 22.04 -13.16
CA THR A 78 1.97 22.31 -12.28
C THR A 78 2.53 21.02 -11.63
N LEU A 79 1.75 19.94 -11.62
CA LEU A 79 2.19 18.59 -11.28
C LEU A 79 2.08 17.68 -12.52
N PRO A 80 3.18 17.06 -12.98
CA PRO A 80 3.09 16.07 -14.05
C PRO A 80 2.20 14.90 -13.62
N VAL A 81 1.33 14.40 -14.51
CA VAL A 81 0.45 13.23 -14.25
C VAL A 81 1.24 12.02 -13.72
N MET A 82 2.47 11.87 -14.20
CA MET A 82 3.46 10.88 -13.75
C MET A 82 3.79 10.89 -12.26
N LYS A 83 3.56 12.03 -11.60
CA LYS A 83 3.84 12.25 -10.19
C LYS A 83 2.59 12.20 -9.33
N VAL A 84 1.39 12.16 -9.92
CA VAL A 84 0.14 12.07 -9.16
C VAL A 84 0.11 10.81 -8.28
N SER A 85 0.43 9.64 -8.85
CA SER A 85 0.51 8.38 -8.09
C SER A 85 1.57 8.43 -6.98
N ASP A 86 2.73 9.04 -7.25
CA ASP A 86 3.78 9.24 -6.24
C ASP A 86 3.23 10.03 -5.03
N HIS A 87 2.61 11.18 -5.27
CA HIS A 87 2.03 12.02 -4.21
C HIS A 87 0.91 11.30 -3.44
N LEU A 88 0.05 10.57 -4.14
CA LEU A 88 -1.03 9.80 -3.50
C LEU A 88 -0.48 8.66 -2.63
N THR A 89 0.60 8.01 -3.05
CA THR A 89 1.32 7.00 -2.26
C THR A 89 1.98 7.60 -1.02
N TRP A 90 2.70 8.72 -1.15
CA TRP A 90 3.30 9.41 0.01
C TRP A 90 2.24 9.88 1.02
N LEU A 91 1.12 10.42 0.54
CA LEU A 91 -0.02 10.80 1.38
C LEU A 91 -0.58 9.59 2.14
N ALA A 92 -0.81 8.47 1.45
CA ALA A 92 -1.34 7.25 2.07
C ALA A 92 -0.39 6.71 3.16
N GLU A 93 0.92 6.75 2.93
CA GLU A 93 1.92 6.32 3.92
C GLU A 93 1.99 7.24 5.14
N ALA A 94 1.87 8.56 4.96
CA ALA A 94 1.82 9.51 6.07
C ALA A 94 0.57 9.29 6.93
N ILE A 95 -0.58 9.08 6.28
CA ILE A 95 -1.83 8.76 6.97
C ILE A 95 -1.73 7.41 7.70
N LEU A 96 -1.14 6.40 7.07
CA LEU A 96 -0.93 5.08 7.69
C LEU A 96 -0.06 5.18 8.94
N ASP A 97 1.04 5.94 8.88
CA ASP A 97 1.91 6.20 10.03
C ASP A 97 1.12 6.80 11.21
N ALA A 98 0.31 7.84 10.95
CA ALA A 98 -0.52 8.47 11.97
C ALA A 98 -1.60 7.53 12.54
N VAL A 99 -2.25 6.72 11.69
CA VAL A 99 -3.24 5.73 12.14
C VAL A 99 -2.60 4.66 13.02
N VAL A 100 -1.41 4.16 12.65
CA VAL A 100 -0.69 3.19 13.48
C VAL A 100 -0.28 3.83 14.80
N GLN A 101 0.19 5.08 14.79
CA GLN A 101 0.51 5.85 16.00
C GLN A 101 -0.69 5.95 16.95
N GLN A 102 -1.85 6.34 16.43
CA GLN A 102 -3.09 6.48 17.20
C GLN A 102 -3.54 5.12 17.77
N ALA A 103 -3.59 4.08 16.93
CA ALA A 103 -3.96 2.74 17.36
C ALA A 103 -2.99 2.20 18.43
N TRP A 104 -1.68 2.43 18.26
CA TRP A 104 -0.66 2.04 19.22
C TRP A 104 -0.88 2.69 20.58
N GLY A 105 -1.03 4.02 20.62
CA GLY A 105 -1.26 4.75 21.87
C GLY A 105 -2.48 4.23 22.63
N GLN A 106 -3.56 3.93 21.93
CA GLN A 106 -4.78 3.37 22.53
C GLN A 106 -4.61 1.94 23.05
N MET A 107 -3.85 1.10 22.34
CA MET A 107 -3.55 -0.25 22.82
C MET A 107 -2.64 -0.21 24.05
N VAL A 108 -1.61 0.63 24.04
CA VAL A 108 -0.68 0.78 25.17
C VAL A 108 -1.38 1.35 26.40
N ALA A 109 -2.22 2.38 26.24
CA ALA A 109 -2.98 2.94 27.36
C ALA A 109 -3.86 1.90 28.07
N ARG A 110 -4.32 0.88 27.33
CA ARG A 110 -5.22 -0.15 27.87
C ARG A 110 -4.51 -1.41 28.38
N TYR A 111 -3.45 -1.83 27.71
CA TYR A 111 -2.81 -3.14 27.92
C TYR A 111 -1.35 -3.04 28.35
N GLY A 112 -0.76 -1.85 28.31
CA GLY A 112 0.69 -1.67 28.30
C GLY A 112 1.29 -2.11 26.97
N GLN A 113 2.61 -2.22 26.91
CA GLN A 113 3.36 -2.67 25.75
C GLN A 113 3.79 -4.15 25.91
N PRO A 114 3.93 -4.91 24.82
CA PRO A 114 4.55 -6.23 24.87
C PRO A 114 5.97 -6.18 25.47
N THR A 115 6.27 -7.02 26.46
CA THR A 115 7.52 -6.95 27.25
C THR A 115 8.80 -7.17 26.43
N HIS A 116 8.76 -7.92 25.33
CA HIS A 116 9.91 -8.08 24.42
C HIS A 116 10.40 -6.78 23.76
N LEU A 117 9.66 -5.68 23.90
CA LEU A 117 10.03 -4.38 23.34
C LEU A 117 10.92 -3.56 24.26
N HIS A 118 11.13 -3.95 25.52
CA HIS A 118 11.92 -3.15 26.48
C HIS A 118 13.35 -2.87 25.98
N ASP A 119 13.95 -3.80 25.24
CA ASP A 119 15.29 -3.67 24.64
C ASP A 119 15.26 -3.32 23.15
N ARG A 120 14.10 -2.93 22.60
CA ARG A 120 13.89 -2.63 21.17
C ARG A 120 13.44 -1.18 20.98
N GLN A 121 14.07 -0.44 20.08
CA GLN A 121 13.60 0.91 19.70
C GLN A 121 12.33 0.90 18.84
N GLY A 122 12.03 -0.24 18.21
CA GLY A 122 10.89 -0.44 17.32
C GLY A 122 9.69 -1.08 18.00
N ARG A 123 8.58 -1.15 17.26
CA ARG A 123 7.29 -1.67 17.76
C ARG A 123 7.07 -3.16 17.52
N GLY A 124 7.98 -3.86 16.85
CA GLY A 124 7.78 -5.28 16.52
C GLY A 124 6.54 -5.55 15.65
N PHE A 125 6.10 -4.53 14.89
CA PHE A 125 4.92 -4.55 14.04
C PHE A 125 5.22 -3.90 12.69
N ALA A 126 4.71 -4.48 11.61
CA ALA A 126 4.85 -3.96 10.26
C ALA A 126 3.54 -4.03 9.49
N VAL A 127 3.38 -3.08 8.57
CA VAL A 127 2.33 -3.05 7.56
C VAL A 127 3.01 -3.20 6.21
N VAL A 128 2.58 -4.21 5.45
CA VAL A 128 3.03 -4.48 4.09
C VAL A 128 1.95 -4.00 3.13
N GLY A 129 2.33 -3.08 2.24
CA GLY A 129 1.47 -2.61 1.16
C GLY A 129 1.58 -3.53 -0.05
N TYR A 130 0.46 -4.04 -0.51
CA TYR A 130 0.30 -4.82 -1.73
C TYR A 130 -0.33 -3.97 -2.84
N GLY A 131 -0.53 -4.57 -4.01
CA GLY A 131 -1.31 -3.99 -5.11
C GLY A 131 -0.82 -2.60 -5.50
N LYS A 132 -1.75 -1.66 -5.59
CA LYS A 132 -1.46 -0.29 -6.04
C LYS A 132 -0.61 0.50 -5.05
N LEU A 133 -0.76 0.27 -3.74
CA LEU A 133 0.07 0.92 -2.72
C LEU A 133 1.52 0.42 -2.81
N GLY A 134 1.69 -0.90 -2.86
CA GLY A 134 3.00 -1.53 -2.92
C GLY A 134 3.75 -1.22 -4.22
N GLY A 135 3.02 -1.08 -5.33
CA GLY A 135 3.58 -0.78 -6.64
C GLY A 135 3.50 0.69 -7.08
N TRP A 136 3.34 1.66 -6.16
CA TRP A 136 3.39 3.10 -6.47
C TRP A 136 2.37 3.56 -7.54
N GLU A 137 1.14 3.08 -7.45
CA GLU A 137 0.08 3.26 -8.46
C GLU A 137 -1.27 3.64 -7.82
N LEU A 138 -1.25 4.41 -6.72
CA LEU A 138 -2.50 4.89 -6.13
C LEU A 138 -3.16 5.95 -7.00
N GLY A 139 -4.47 5.80 -7.23
CA GLY A 139 -5.34 6.84 -7.77
C GLY A 139 -6.19 7.49 -6.67
N TYR A 140 -6.92 8.56 -7.00
CA TYR A 140 -7.66 9.38 -6.03
C TYR A 140 -8.67 8.60 -5.17
N SER A 141 -9.23 7.50 -5.70
CA SER A 141 -10.20 6.64 -5.02
C SER A 141 -9.69 5.21 -4.82
N SER A 142 -8.36 5.00 -4.76
CA SER A 142 -7.80 3.68 -4.51
C SER A 142 -8.03 3.20 -3.08
N ASP A 143 -8.32 1.91 -2.95
CA ASP A 143 -8.23 1.16 -1.70
C ASP A 143 -6.75 0.93 -1.33
N LEU A 144 -6.50 0.59 -0.06
CA LEU A 144 -5.19 0.18 0.44
C LEU A 144 -5.16 -1.33 0.68
N ASP A 145 -4.39 -2.06 -0.11
CA ASP A 145 -4.17 -3.50 0.08
C ASP A 145 -3.10 -3.71 1.17
N LEU A 146 -3.49 -4.13 2.37
CA LEU A 146 -2.62 -4.20 3.55
C LEU A 146 -2.53 -5.61 4.16
N VAL A 147 -1.30 -6.02 4.50
CA VAL A 147 -1.03 -7.22 5.32
C VAL A 147 -0.24 -6.80 6.56
N PHE A 148 -0.62 -7.34 7.72
CA PHE A 148 0.00 -7.00 9.00
C PHE A 148 0.91 -8.11 9.50
N LEU A 149 2.13 -7.75 9.91
CA LEU A 149 3.12 -8.68 10.44
C LEU A 149 3.58 -8.25 11.83
N HIS A 150 3.97 -9.22 12.66
CA HIS A 150 4.72 -8.98 13.89
C HIS A 150 5.85 -10.00 14.05
N ASP A 151 6.80 -9.78 14.95
CA ASP A 151 7.84 -10.75 15.32
C ASP A 151 7.79 -11.17 16.79
N CYS A 152 6.63 -10.95 17.43
CA CYS A 152 6.36 -11.35 18.82
C CYS A 152 6.61 -12.85 19.10
N PRO A 153 7.51 -13.18 20.03
CA PRO A 153 7.61 -14.52 20.62
C PRO A 153 6.29 -14.97 21.27
N ALA A 154 6.11 -16.28 21.42
CA ALA A 154 4.85 -16.87 21.90
C ALA A 154 4.58 -16.68 23.40
N GLU A 155 5.64 -16.52 24.22
CA GLU A 155 5.53 -16.43 25.69
C GLU A 155 5.57 -14.98 26.20
N VAL A 156 5.35 -14.00 25.30
CA VAL A 156 5.36 -12.58 25.65
C VAL A 156 4.00 -12.15 26.16
N MET A 157 4.01 -11.38 27.25
CA MET A 157 2.83 -10.71 27.79
C MET A 157 2.99 -9.19 27.68
N THR A 158 1.91 -8.44 27.87
CA THR A 158 1.93 -6.97 27.97
C THR A 158 2.13 -6.50 29.41
N ASP A 159 2.70 -5.32 29.61
CA ASP A 159 3.11 -4.82 30.94
C ASP A 159 2.13 -3.84 31.62
N GLY A 160 0.91 -3.70 31.11
CA GLY A 160 -0.10 -2.81 31.68
C GLY A 160 -1.02 -3.47 32.71
N GLU A 161 -1.93 -2.67 33.29
CA GLU A 161 -2.87 -3.13 34.33
C GLU A 161 -3.72 -4.34 33.89
N ARG A 162 -4.05 -4.40 32.60
CA ARG A 162 -4.71 -5.53 31.98
C ARG A 162 -3.73 -6.29 31.09
N GLU A 163 -3.03 -7.23 31.70
CA GLU A 163 -2.11 -8.14 31.01
C GLU A 163 -2.84 -9.02 29.98
N ILE A 164 -2.28 -9.09 28.77
CA ILE A 164 -2.73 -9.99 27.69
C ILE A 164 -1.52 -10.60 26.97
N ASP A 165 -1.77 -11.67 26.22
CA ASP A 165 -0.77 -12.27 25.31
C ASP A 165 -0.29 -11.24 24.26
N GLY A 166 1.01 -11.22 23.99
CA GLY A 166 1.64 -10.26 23.09
C GLY A 166 1.18 -10.40 21.64
N ARG A 167 0.90 -11.61 21.16
CA ARG A 167 0.33 -11.82 19.82
C ARG A 167 -1.13 -11.34 19.77
N GLN A 168 -1.88 -11.53 20.86
CA GLN A 168 -3.21 -10.96 21.00
C GLN A 168 -3.18 -9.43 21.00
N PHE A 169 -2.17 -8.79 21.58
CA PHE A 169 -1.98 -7.34 21.50
C PHE A 169 -1.85 -6.88 20.04
N TYR A 170 -0.99 -7.50 19.24
CA TYR A 170 -0.83 -7.15 17.82
C TYR A 170 -2.08 -7.43 16.99
N LEU A 171 -2.84 -8.48 17.32
CA LEU A 171 -4.13 -8.75 16.68
C LEU A 171 -5.13 -7.61 16.94
N ARG A 172 -5.23 -7.15 18.20
CA ARG A 172 -6.09 -6.03 18.57
C ARG A 172 -5.62 -4.72 17.94
N LEU A 173 -4.31 -4.51 17.84
CA LEU A 173 -3.72 -3.38 17.14
C LEU A 173 -4.15 -3.36 15.67
N ALA A 174 -3.99 -4.46 14.94
CA ALA A 174 -4.40 -4.56 13.55
C ALA A 174 -5.92 -4.34 13.38
N GLN A 175 -6.74 -4.90 14.26
CA GLN A 175 -8.20 -4.65 14.29
C GLN A 175 -8.52 -3.17 14.51
N ARG A 176 -7.78 -2.50 15.39
CA ARG A 176 -7.97 -1.08 15.66
C ARG A 176 -7.57 -0.23 14.47
N ILE A 177 -6.46 -0.52 13.81
CA ILE A 177 -6.06 0.13 12.55
C ILE A 177 -7.17 0.03 11.50
N MET A 178 -7.70 -1.18 11.26
CA MET A 178 -8.82 -1.39 10.33
C MET A 178 -10.04 -0.55 10.70
N HIS A 179 -10.36 -0.46 12.00
CA HIS A 179 -11.48 0.35 12.49
C HIS A 179 -11.26 1.85 12.27
N LEU A 180 -10.07 2.39 12.57
CA LEU A 180 -9.77 3.81 12.38
C LEU A 180 -9.86 4.22 10.90
N PHE A 181 -9.45 3.34 9.98
CA PHE A 181 -9.60 3.57 8.55
C PHE A 181 -11.06 3.57 8.07
N SER A 182 -11.85 2.58 8.49
CA SER A 182 -13.18 2.30 7.95
C SER A 182 -14.33 3.03 8.66
N THR A 183 -14.11 3.56 9.86
CA THR A 183 -15.15 4.29 10.61
C THR A 183 -15.64 5.49 9.81
N ARG A 184 -16.95 5.73 9.78
CA ARG A 184 -17.52 6.87 9.06
C ARG A 184 -17.72 8.04 10.02
N THR A 185 -17.08 9.17 9.73
CA THR A 185 -17.31 10.46 10.40
C THR A 185 -18.08 11.40 9.46
N SER A 186 -18.20 12.67 9.86
CA SER A 186 -18.83 13.71 9.02
C SER A 186 -18.15 13.88 7.66
N SER A 187 -16.83 13.69 7.59
CA SER A 187 -16.04 13.71 6.34
C SER A 187 -15.90 12.34 5.66
N GLY A 188 -16.72 11.35 6.02
CA GLY A 188 -16.73 10.03 5.39
C GLY A 188 -15.75 9.05 6.04
N ILE A 189 -15.15 8.17 5.24
CA ILE A 189 -14.14 7.20 5.70
C ILE A 189 -12.74 7.68 5.32
N LEU A 190 -11.70 7.15 5.98
CA LEU A 190 -10.33 7.55 5.70
C LEU A 190 -9.82 6.84 4.43
N TYR A 191 -9.78 5.51 4.43
CA TYR A 191 -9.54 4.69 3.24
C TYR A 191 -10.34 3.39 3.37
N GLU A 192 -10.78 2.84 2.24
CA GLU A 192 -11.12 1.43 2.20
C GLU A 192 -9.83 0.61 2.31
N VAL A 193 -9.84 -0.43 3.13
CA VAL A 193 -8.68 -1.28 3.36
C VAL A 193 -9.03 -2.71 3.00
N ASP A 194 -8.24 -3.30 2.10
CA ASP A 194 -8.36 -4.69 1.69
C ASP A 194 -7.23 -5.53 2.31
N ALA A 195 -7.58 -6.45 3.19
CA ALA A 195 -6.64 -7.36 3.84
C ALA A 195 -6.73 -8.80 3.30
N ARG A 196 -7.32 -9.02 2.12
CA ARG A 196 -7.59 -10.37 1.57
C ARG A 196 -6.34 -11.07 1.02
N LEU A 197 -5.24 -10.36 0.80
CA LEU A 197 -3.97 -10.92 0.32
C LEU A 197 -3.07 -11.47 1.44
N ARG A 198 -3.54 -11.47 2.69
CA ARG A 198 -2.83 -12.12 3.81
C ARG A 198 -2.88 -13.65 3.68
N PRO A 199 -1.97 -14.40 4.34
CA PRO A 199 -2.02 -15.86 4.37
C PRO A 199 -3.41 -16.43 4.66
N SER A 200 -3.85 -17.41 3.86
CA SER A 200 -5.19 -18.01 3.92
C SER A 200 -6.37 -17.04 3.69
N GLY A 201 -6.09 -15.85 3.15
CA GLY A 201 -7.07 -14.82 2.80
C GLY A 201 -8.03 -14.46 3.95
N ALA A 202 -9.32 -14.37 3.66
CA ALA A 202 -10.34 -14.01 4.65
C ALA A 202 -10.46 -14.99 5.83
N ALA A 203 -10.05 -16.25 5.64
CA ALA A 203 -10.06 -17.28 6.68
C ALA A 203 -8.82 -17.23 7.59
N GLY A 204 -7.75 -16.55 7.16
CA GLY A 204 -6.53 -16.40 7.94
C GLY A 204 -6.60 -15.35 9.03
N MET A 205 -5.66 -15.44 9.97
CA MET A 205 -5.46 -14.43 11.02
C MET A 205 -5.20 -13.06 10.39
N LEU A 206 -5.72 -11.99 11.01
CA LEU A 206 -5.53 -10.63 10.49
C LEU A 206 -4.06 -10.18 10.56
N VAL A 207 -3.32 -10.69 11.54
CA VAL A 207 -1.88 -10.46 11.71
C VAL A 207 -1.17 -11.80 11.81
N THR A 208 0.05 -11.89 11.28
CA THR A 208 0.84 -13.12 11.26
C THR A 208 2.26 -12.85 11.76
N THR A 209 2.93 -13.85 12.35
CA THR A 209 4.36 -13.71 12.61
C THR A 209 5.13 -13.67 11.29
N ALA A 210 6.25 -12.94 11.23
CA ALA A 210 7.12 -12.97 10.05
C ALA A 210 7.57 -14.39 9.68
N ASP A 211 7.81 -15.25 10.67
CA ASP A 211 8.20 -16.65 10.44
C ASP A 211 7.06 -17.51 9.87
N ALA A 212 5.83 -17.36 10.39
CA ALA A 212 4.69 -18.08 9.84
C ALA A 212 4.30 -17.55 8.45
N PHE A 213 4.52 -16.26 8.20
CA PHE A 213 4.38 -15.70 6.85
C PHE A 213 5.40 -16.32 5.89
N ALA A 214 6.67 -16.48 6.31
CA ALA A 214 7.69 -17.14 5.51
C ALA A 214 7.33 -18.61 5.21
N ASP A 215 6.92 -19.36 6.24
CA ASP A 215 6.52 -20.76 6.12
C ASP A 215 5.34 -20.95 5.16
N TYR A 216 4.28 -20.14 5.31
CA TYR A 216 3.14 -20.14 4.40
C TYR A 216 3.56 -19.84 2.95
N GLN A 217 4.38 -18.80 2.74
CA GLN A 217 4.82 -18.43 1.39
C GLN A 217 5.67 -19.52 0.72
N GLN A 218 6.42 -20.30 1.50
CA GLN A 218 7.25 -21.39 1.00
C GLN A 218 6.45 -22.66 0.70
N ASN A 219 5.48 -23.00 1.56
CA ASN A 219 4.88 -24.33 1.60
C ASN A 219 3.42 -24.38 1.13
N GLU A 220 2.69 -23.27 1.19
CA GLU A 220 1.23 -23.25 0.94
C GLU A 220 0.80 -22.27 -0.15
N ALA A 221 1.55 -21.18 -0.36
CA ALA A 221 1.15 -20.11 -1.26
C ALA A 221 1.12 -20.53 -2.73
N TRP A 222 0.06 -20.11 -3.43
CA TRP A 222 -0.08 -20.33 -4.86
C TRP A 222 0.79 -19.37 -5.68
N THR A 223 1.06 -19.72 -6.95
CA THR A 223 1.81 -18.85 -7.88
C THR A 223 1.23 -17.43 -7.99
N TRP A 224 -0.10 -17.28 -7.94
CA TRP A 224 -0.73 -15.96 -7.99
C TRP A 224 -0.47 -15.13 -6.71
N GLU A 225 -0.26 -15.76 -5.55
CA GLU A 225 0.15 -15.07 -4.32
C GLU A 225 1.59 -14.61 -4.42
N HIS A 226 2.48 -15.41 -5.04
CA HIS A 226 3.84 -14.98 -5.36
C HIS A 226 3.85 -13.85 -6.39
N GLN A 227 2.95 -13.84 -7.38
CA GLN A 227 2.77 -12.71 -8.29
C GLN A 227 2.38 -11.44 -7.53
N ALA A 228 1.43 -11.53 -6.58
CA ALA A 228 1.04 -10.40 -5.74
C ALA A 228 2.22 -9.92 -4.85
N LEU A 229 3.04 -10.84 -4.35
CA LEU A 229 4.23 -10.56 -3.53
C LEU A 229 5.32 -9.78 -4.30
N VAL A 230 5.40 -9.89 -5.63
CA VAL A 230 6.28 -9.04 -6.45
C VAL A 230 6.01 -7.56 -6.19
N ARG A 231 4.74 -7.17 -6.02
CA ARG A 231 4.35 -5.78 -5.75
C ARG A 231 4.37 -5.40 -4.27
N ALA A 232 4.64 -6.33 -3.37
CA ALA A 232 4.59 -6.08 -1.94
C ALA A 232 5.85 -5.37 -1.42
N ARG A 233 5.68 -4.43 -0.49
CA ARG A 233 6.77 -3.78 0.25
C ARG A 233 6.29 -3.32 1.63
N VAL A 234 7.23 -3.18 2.57
CA VAL A 234 6.91 -2.55 3.85
C VAL A 234 6.62 -1.07 3.65
N VAL A 235 5.48 -0.62 4.18
CA VAL A 235 5.03 0.79 4.16
C VAL A 235 5.02 1.40 5.57
N TYR A 236 5.07 0.54 6.59
CA TYR A 236 5.28 0.90 7.99
C TYR A 236 5.99 -0.24 8.69
N GLY A 237 7.00 0.02 9.50
CA GLY A 237 7.68 -1.00 10.29
C GLY A 237 9.02 -0.50 10.80
N ASP A 238 9.54 -1.14 11.84
CA ASP A 238 10.90 -0.87 12.28
C ASP A 238 11.94 -1.56 11.37
N PRO A 239 13.21 -1.09 11.37
CA PRO A 239 14.23 -1.59 10.45
C PRO A 239 14.46 -3.11 10.52
N ALA A 240 14.31 -3.72 11.71
CA ALA A 240 14.55 -5.15 11.89
C ALA A 240 13.45 -5.98 11.21
N LEU A 241 12.18 -5.62 11.43
CA LEU A 241 11.06 -6.31 10.80
C LEU A 241 10.97 -6.04 9.29
N GLN A 242 11.35 -4.84 8.86
CA GLN A 242 11.51 -4.53 7.44
C GLN A 242 12.56 -5.41 6.78
N ALA A 243 13.77 -5.48 7.35
CA ALA A 243 14.83 -6.33 6.83
C ALA A 243 14.42 -7.81 6.79
N ARG A 244 13.66 -8.28 7.80
CA ARG A 244 13.13 -9.64 7.83
C ARG A 244 12.14 -9.89 6.69
N PHE A 245 11.18 -8.99 6.46
CA PHE A 245 10.24 -9.10 5.34
C PHE A 245 10.97 -9.06 3.99
N ASP A 246 11.90 -8.13 3.80
CA ASP A 246 12.65 -7.99 2.55
C ASP A 246 13.46 -9.25 2.23
N ALA A 247 14.05 -9.88 3.24
CA ALA A 247 14.72 -11.18 3.10
C ALA A 247 13.74 -12.29 2.70
N ILE A 248 12.60 -12.42 3.38
CA ILE A 248 11.57 -13.43 3.05
C ILE A 248 11.08 -13.23 1.62
N ARG A 249 10.69 -12.00 1.25
CA ARG A 249 10.24 -11.68 -0.11
C ARG A 249 11.30 -12.04 -1.13
N ARG A 250 12.56 -11.66 -0.90
CA ARG A 250 13.67 -12.00 -1.79
C ARG A 250 13.79 -13.52 -1.95
N ASP A 251 13.81 -14.28 -0.86
CA ASP A 251 13.95 -15.73 -0.90
C ASP A 251 12.85 -16.39 -1.75
N ILE A 252 11.59 -16.00 -1.54
CA ILE A 252 10.43 -16.48 -2.32
C ILE A 252 10.55 -16.10 -3.80
N LEU A 253 10.89 -14.85 -4.11
CA LEU A 253 11.00 -14.41 -5.49
C LEU A 253 12.15 -15.14 -6.21
N THR A 254 13.23 -15.44 -5.50
CA THR A 254 14.39 -16.16 -6.05
C THR A 254 14.26 -17.70 -6.06
N THR A 255 13.13 -18.26 -5.62
CA THR A 255 12.87 -19.70 -5.72
C THR A 255 12.96 -20.15 -7.19
N PRO A 256 13.76 -21.19 -7.54
CA PRO A 256 13.80 -21.73 -8.89
C PRO A 256 12.43 -22.27 -9.31
N ARG A 257 11.97 -21.89 -10.51
CA ARG A 257 10.69 -22.32 -11.07
C ARG A 257 10.89 -22.92 -12.45
N GLU A 258 10.12 -23.96 -12.77
CA GLU A 258 10.12 -24.51 -14.12
C GLU A 258 9.39 -23.53 -15.05
N GLY A 259 10.09 -23.05 -16.08
CA GLY A 259 9.68 -21.89 -16.86
C GLY A 259 8.38 -22.09 -17.65
N THR A 260 8.12 -23.29 -18.16
CA THR A 260 6.92 -23.58 -18.98
C THR A 260 5.66 -23.74 -18.12
N THR A 261 5.80 -24.32 -16.93
CA THR A 261 4.75 -24.43 -15.91
C THR A 261 4.37 -23.05 -15.41
N LEU A 262 5.34 -22.24 -14.96
CA LEU A 262 5.09 -20.86 -14.51
C LEU A 262 4.42 -20.01 -15.59
N GLN A 263 4.91 -20.09 -16.84
CA GLN A 263 4.31 -19.35 -17.95
C GLN A 263 2.83 -19.73 -18.17
N THR A 264 2.51 -21.02 -18.05
CA THR A 264 1.15 -21.53 -18.22
C THR A 264 0.25 -21.04 -17.09
N GLU A 265 0.68 -21.15 -15.84
CA GLU A 265 -0.07 -20.68 -14.67
C GLU A 265 -0.39 -19.19 -14.74
N VAL A 266 0.60 -18.35 -15.10
CA VAL A 266 0.40 -16.89 -15.22
C VAL A 266 -0.58 -16.55 -16.34
N ARG A 267 -0.44 -17.19 -17.51
CA ARG A 267 -1.33 -16.98 -18.66
C ARG A 267 -2.77 -17.38 -18.33
N GLU A 268 -2.98 -18.57 -17.78
CA GLU A 268 -4.30 -19.08 -17.44
C GLU A 268 -4.99 -18.20 -16.37
N MET A 269 -4.23 -17.76 -15.36
CA MET A 269 -4.76 -16.82 -14.37
C MET A 269 -5.16 -15.48 -15.01
N ARG A 270 -4.33 -14.95 -15.93
CA ARG A 270 -4.62 -13.69 -16.61
C ARG A 270 -5.89 -13.76 -17.46
N GLU A 271 -6.05 -14.84 -18.22
CA GLU A 271 -7.22 -15.10 -19.06
C GLU A 271 -8.48 -15.26 -18.20
N LYS A 272 -8.40 -16.01 -17.08
CA LYS A 272 -9.49 -16.14 -16.11
C LYS A 272 -9.90 -14.78 -15.54
N MET A 273 -8.94 -13.93 -15.16
CA MET A 273 -9.24 -12.58 -14.67
C MET A 273 -9.89 -11.72 -15.74
N ARG A 274 -9.40 -11.77 -16.99
CA ARG A 274 -9.98 -11.01 -18.11
C ARG A 274 -11.45 -11.37 -18.33
N ALA A 275 -11.79 -12.66 -18.26
CA ALA A 275 -13.17 -13.10 -18.46
C ALA A 275 -14.16 -12.56 -17.40
N HIS A 276 -13.69 -12.27 -16.18
CA HIS A 276 -14.53 -11.77 -15.08
C HIS A 276 -14.52 -10.24 -14.95
N LEU A 277 -13.41 -9.60 -15.31
CA LEU A 277 -13.17 -8.17 -15.06
C LEU A 277 -13.15 -7.30 -16.32
N GLY A 278 -12.92 -7.89 -17.50
CA GLY A 278 -12.83 -7.17 -18.77
C GLY A 278 -14.14 -6.55 -19.22
N ASN A 279 -14.06 -5.57 -20.11
CA ASN A 279 -15.24 -4.92 -20.64
C ASN A 279 -16.06 -5.91 -21.49
N LYS A 280 -17.38 -5.94 -21.28
CA LYS A 280 -18.28 -6.79 -22.07
C LYS A 280 -18.72 -6.13 -23.38
N HIS A 281 -18.38 -4.85 -23.58
CA HIS A 281 -18.71 -4.09 -24.78
C HIS A 281 -17.49 -4.03 -25.72
N PRO A 282 -17.54 -4.66 -26.90
CA PRO A 282 -16.40 -4.80 -27.80
C PRO A 282 -15.90 -3.46 -28.39
N ASP A 283 -16.74 -2.43 -28.40
CA ASP A 283 -16.39 -1.09 -28.93
C ASP A 283 -15.75 -0.16 -27.88
N ARG A 284 -15.46 -0.69 -26.69
CA ARG A 284 -14.80 0.04 -25.61
C ARG A 284 -13.53 -0.69 -25.19
N PHE A 285 -12.53 0.09 -24.80
CA PHE A 285 -11.31 -0.42 -24.20
C PHE A 285 -11.27 -0.04 -22.72
N ASP A 286 -11.31 -1.04 -21.85
CA ASP A 286 -10.98 -0.89 -20.44
C ASP A 286 -9.46 -0.85 -20.29
N ILE A 287 -8.94 0.35 -19.98
CA ILE A 287 -7.51 0.66 -19.84
C ILE A 287 -6.80 -0.32 -18.90
N LYS A 288 -7.50 -0.85 -17.89
CA LYS A 288 -6.92 -1.76 -16.92
C LYS A 288 -7.06 -3.21 -17.34
N ALA A 289 -8.29 -3.64 -17.65
CA ALA A 289 -8.65 -5.05 -17.68
C ALA A 289 -8.52 -5.72 -19.06
N ASP A 290 -8.59 -4.96 -20.14
CA ASP A 290 -8.60 -5.51 -21.51
C ASP A 290 -7.19 -5.86 -22.01
N ALA A 291 -7.12 -6.52 -23.17
CA ALA A 291 -5.85 -6.94 -23.77
C ALA A 291 -5.01 -5.73 -24.19
N GLY A 292 -3.74 -5.70 -23.80
CA GLY A 292 -2.85 -4.55 -23.95
C GLY A 292 -2.99 -3.49 -22.86
N GLY A 293 -3.86 -3.70 -21.87
CA GLY A 293 -4.05 -2.78 -20.74
C GLY A 293 -3.01 -2.93 -19.62
N ILE A 294 -3.19 -2.14 -18.56
CA ILE A 294 -2.27 -2.06 -17.42
C ILE A 294 -2.04 -3.44 -16.77
N THR A 295 -3.10 -4.24 -16.58
CA THR A 295 -2.97 -5.56 -15.95
C THR A 295 -2.17 -6.54 -16.80
N ASP A 296 -2.11 -6.37 -18.13
CA ASP A 296 -1.20 -7.19 -18.97
C ASP A 296 0.27 -6.86 -18.66
N ILE A 297 0.61 -5.57 -18.54
CA ILE A 297 1.98 -5.13 -18.20
C ILE A 297 2.37 -5.60 -16.79
N GLU A 298 1.47 -5.48 -15.82
CA GLU A 298 1.69 -6.02 -14.46
C GLU A 298 1.98 -7.52 -14.47
N PHE A 299 1.24 -8.30 -15.25
CA PHE A 299 1.46 -9.75 -15.35
C PHE A 299 2.81 -10.07 -16.04
N ILE A 300 3.22 -9.27 -17.03
CA ILE A 300 4.54 -9.42 -17.68
C ILE A 300 5.66 -9.19 -16.66
N THR A 301 5.63 -8.09 -15.91
CA THR A 301 6.68 -7.77 -14.93
C THR A 301 6.75 -8.82 -13.82
N GLN A 302 5.60 -9.25 -13.29
CA GLN A 302 5.51 -10.31 -12.27
C GLN A 302 6.06 -11.63 -12.77
N TYR A 303 5.67 -12.05 -13.98
CA TYR A 303 6.14 -13.28 -14.61
C TYR A 303 7.67 -13.28 -14.74
N LEU A 304 8.23 -12.22 -15.31
CA LEU A 304 9.67 -12.14 -15.57
C LEU A 304 10.48 -12.11 -14.27
N VAL A 305 10.00 -11.43 -13.23
CA VAL A 305 10.63 -11.48 -11.90
C VAL A 305 10.60 -12.91 -11.35
N LEU A 306 9.44 -13.57 -11.31
CA LEU A 306 9.32 -14.93 -10.76
C LEU A 306 10.12 -15.97 -11.56
N ARG A 307 10.28 -15.77 -12.87
CA ARG A 307 11.01 -16.66 -13.76
C ARG A 307 12.52 -16.51 -13.63
N TYR A 308 13.02 -15.28 -13.52
CA TYR A 308 14.45 -15.00 -13.67
C TYR A 308 15.15 -14.54 -12.39
N ALA A 309 14.42 -14.26 -11.30
CA ALA A 309 15.05 -13.78 -10.07
C ALA A 309 15.99 -14.81 -9.41
N SER A 310 15.81 -16.12 -9.63
CA SER A 310 16.76 -17.15 -9.16
C SER A 310 18.17 -16.92 -9.72
N ASP A 311 18.26 -16.53 -11.00
CA ASP A 311 19.52 -16.31 -11.71
C ASP A 311 19.97 -14.85 -11.61
N LYS A 312 19.01 -13.93 -11.49
CA LYS A 312 19.21 -12.48 -11.40
C LYS A 312 18.54 -11.90 -10.15
N PRO A 313 19.07 -12.12 -8.93
CA PRO A 313 18.42 -11.67 -7.70
C PRO A 313 18.18 -10.16 -7.59
N LYS A 314 18.92 -9.34 -8.38
CA LYS A 314 18.73 -7.89 -8.48
C LYS A 314 17.32 -7.49 -8.93
N LEU A 315 16.61 -8.37 -9.65
CA LEU A 315 15.22 -8.15 -10.08
C LEU A 315 14.25 -7.98 -8.89
N THR A 316 14.64 -8.42 -7.69
CA THR A 316 13.81 -8.31 -6.48
C THR A 316 13.90 -6.94 -5.78
N ARG A 317 14.73 -6.02 -6.26
CA ARG A 317 15.04 -4.76 -5.55
C ARG A 317 13.86 -3.79 -5.44
N TRP A 318 13.01 -3.74 -6.46
CA TRP A 318 11.87 -2.83 -6.53
C TRP A 318 10.55 -3.61 -6.72
N SER A 319 9.41 -2.93 -6.55
CA SER A 319 8.08 -3.54 -6.54
C SER A 319 7.06 -2.88 -7.50
N ASP A 320 7.41 -1.74 -8.11
CA ASP A 320 6.62 -1.05 -9.13
C ASP A 320 7.08 -1.40 -10.55
N ASN A 321 6.16 -1.29 -11.50
CA ASN A 321 6.40 -1.72 -12.88
C ASN A 321 7.54 -0.95 -13.56
N VAL A 322 7.65 0.36 -13.34
CA VAL A 322 8.66 1.21 -13.99
C VAL A 322 10.07 0.76 -13.61
N ARG A 323 10.34 0.66 -12.30
CA ARG A 323 11.67 0.22 -11.83
C ARG A 323 11.90 -1.27 -12.05
N ILE A 324 10.86 -2.10 -12.11
CA ILE A 324 11.02 -3.51 -12.50
C ILE A 324 11.41 -3.63 -13.98
N LEU A 325 10.76 -2.90 -14.89
CA LEU A 325 11.12 -2.88 -16.32
C LEU A 325 12.55 -2.38 -16.52
N GLU A 326 12.95 -1.35 -15.78
CA GLU A 326 14.34 -0.88 -15.76
C GLU A 326 15.31 -2.00 -15.31
N LEU A 327 14.98 -2.72 -14.23
CA LEU A 327 15.79 -3.84 -13.75
C LEU A 327 15.84 -5.00 -14.75
N LEU A 328 14.75 -5.29 -15.47
CA LEU A 328 14.72 -6.33 -16.50
C LEU A 328 15.70 -6.02 -17.64
N ALA A 329 15.75 -4.75 -18.08
CA ALA A 329 16.74 -4.31 -19.06
C ALA A 329 18.17 -4.35 -18.51
N GLN A 330 18.41 -3.81 -17.31
CA GLN A 330 19.74 -3.78 -16.67
C GLN A 330 20.34 -5.17 -16.36
N ASN A 331 19.54 -6.23 -16.39
CA ASN A 331 19.96 -7.60 -16.10
C ASN A 331 19.85 -8.54 -17.31
N ASP A 332 19.74 -7.99 -18.52
CA ASP A 332 19.73 -8.70 -19.81
C ASP A 332 18.55 -9.68 -19.96
N ILE A 333 17.39 -9.36 -19.37
CA ILE A 333 16.16 -10.17 -19.50
C ILE A 333 15.25 -9.65 -20.63
N MET A 334 15.28 -8.35 -20.89
CA MET A 334 14.47 -7.66 -21.87
C MET A 334 15.32 -6.61 -22.59
N ASP A 335 15.10 -6.44 -23.89
CA ASP A 335 15.79 -5.39 -24.66
C ASP A 335 15.41 -4.00 -24.11
N GLU A 336 16.37 -3.06 -24.09
CA GLU A 336 16.13 -1.71 -23.57
C GLU A 336 14.98 -0.99 -24.29
N GLU A 337 14.82 -1.23 -25.60
CA GLU A 337 13.76 -0.63 -26.39
C GLU A 337 12.37 -1.14 -25.97
N GLU A 338 12.22 -2.45 -25.75
CA GLU A 338 10.98 -3.06 -25.29
C GLU A 338 10.63 -2.61 -23.86
N ALA A 339 11.61 -2.58 -22.95
CA ALA A 339 11.41 -2.11 -21.58
C ALA A 339 10.95 -0.64 -21.54
N ARG A 340 11.52 0.22 -22.39
CA ARG A 340 11.10 1.62 -22.52
C ARG A 340 9.72 1.75 -23.15
N ALA A 341 9.40 0.94 -24.16
CA ALA A 341 8.08 0.93 -24.78
C ALA A 341 6.97 0.53 -23.79
N LEU A 342 7.19 -0.53 -23.00
CA LEU A 342 6.27 -0.95 -21.95
C LEU A 342 6.16 0.10 -20.83
N THR A 343 7.27 0.72 -20.45
CA THR A 343 7.27 1.81 -19.47
C THR A 343 6.44 2.98 -19.97
N HIS A 344 6.61 3.39 -21.23
CA HIS A 344 5.82 4.45 -21.82
C HIS A 344 4.33 4.09 -21.85
N ALA A 345 3.98 2.91 -22.37
CA ALA A 345 2.60 2.44 -22.44
C ALA A 345 1.92 2.30 -21.05
N TYR A 346 2.67 1.98 -20.00
CA TYR A 346 2.14 1.92 -18.63
C TYR A 346 1.84 3.32 -18.06
N THR A 347 2.51 4.34 -18.56
CA THR A 347 2.56 5.68 -17.94
C THR A 347 1.74 6.74 -18.69
N THR A 348 1.23 6.39 -19.87
CA THR A 348 0.42 7.24 -20.74
C THR A 348 -0.87 6.54 -21.10
#